data_AF-A0A396PDT1-F1
#
_entry.id   AF-A0A396PDT1-F1
#
_cell.length_a   1.000
_cell.length_b   1.000
_cell.length_c   1.000
_cell.angle_alpha   90.00
_cell.angle_beta   90.00
_cell.angle_gamma   90.00
#
_symmetry.space_group_name_H-M   'P 1'
#
loop_
_entity.id
_entity.type
_entity.pdbx_description
1 polymer ?
#
loop_
_entity_poly.entity_id
_entity_poly.type
_entity_poly.pdbx_seq_one_letter_code
_entity_poly.pdbx_strand_id
1 'polypeptide(L)' 'MTGGFIAFGIGVCIGCIMTFIIERNYKTGYGAFKIEQMDDPDYKDFYKICISVSKSPKLLDKNKIILLKDNSPK' A
#
# COMPACT_ATOMS: atom_id res chain seq x y z
N MET A 1 -24.16 28.41 -27.30
CA MET A 1 -22.89 28.52 -26.56
C MET A 1 -22.98 28.00 -25.11
N THR A 2 -24.17 27.91 -24.51
CA THR A 2 -24.41 27.47 -23.12
C THR A 2 -24.30 25.95 -22.88
N GLY A 3 -24.67 25.09 -23.84
CA GLY A 3 -24.63 23.63 -23.65
C GLY A 3 -23.24 23.03 -23.45
N GLY A 4 -22.20 23.62 -24.07
CA GLY A 4 -20.81 23.16 -23.93
C GLY A 4 -20.24 23.36 -22.53
N PHE A 5 -20.59 24.47 -21.86
CA PHE A 5 -20.14 24.75 -20.50
C PHE A 5 -20.79 23.82 -19.47
N ILE A 6 -22.05 23.42 -19.69
CA ILE A 6 -22.75 22.47 -18.83
C ILE A 6 -22.13 21.07 -18.94
N ALA A 7 -21.84 20.62 -20.15
CA ALA A 7 -21.16 19.34 -20.37
C ALA A 7 -19.75 19.31 -19.74
N PHE A 8 -19.01 20.42 -19.84
CA PHE A 8 -17.71 20.56 -19.19
C PHE A 8 -17.81 20.50 -17.66
N GLY A 9 -18.76 21.21 -17.07
CA GLY A 9 -18.98 21.20 -15.62
C GLY A 9 -19.31 19.80 -15.07
N ILE A 10 -20.19 19.08 -15.76
CA ILE A 10 -20.55 17.69 -15.39
C ILE A 10 -19.33 16.77 -15.52
N GLY A 11 -18.55 16.91 -16.58
CA GLY A 11 -17.31 16.13 -16.78
C GLY A 11 -16.31 16.32 -15.64
N VAL A 12 -16.10 17.57 -15.19
CA VAL A 12 -15.21 17.88 -14.06
C VAL A 12 -15.74 17.27 -12.77
N CYS A 13 -17.03 17.39 -12.47
CA CYS A 13 -17.64 16.80 -11.28
C CYS A 13 -17.47 15.28 -11.23
N ILE A 14 -17.72 14.58 -12.34
CA ILE A 14 -17.56 13.12 -12.42
C ILE A 14 -16.09 12.72 -12.26
N GLY A 15 -15.16 13.44 -12.89
CA GLY A 15 -13.71 13.21 -12.76
C GLY A 15 -13.23 13.33 -11.31
N CYS A 16 -13.70 14.35 -10.59
CA CYS A 16 -13.37 14.55 -9.17
C CYS A 16 -13.90 13.40 -8.29
N ILE A 17 -15.14 12.96 -8.52
CA ILE A 17 -15.76 11.86 -7.76
C ILE A 17 -15.01 10.55 -8.01
N MET A 18 -14.69 10.24 -9.28
CA MET A 18 -13.92 9.04 -9.60
C MET A 18 -12.53 9.06 -8.94
N THR A 19 -11.82 10.18 -9.03
CA THR A 19 -10.48 10.34 -8.43
C THR A 19 -10.53 10.14 -6.92
N PHE A 20 -11.53 10.73 -6.25
CA PHE A 20 -11.71 10.59 -4.81
C PHE A 20 -12.00 9.14 -4.39
N ILE A 21 -12.84 8.43 -5.15
CA ILE A 21 -13.15 7.01 -4.90
C ILE A 21 -11.91 6.15 -5.12
N ILE A 22 -11.15 6.39 -6.19
CA ILE A 22 -9.92 5.67 -6.51
C ILE A 22 -8.91 5.90 -5.39
N GLU A 23 -8.62 7.15 -5.01
CA GLU A 23 -7.65 7.46 -3.95
C GLU A 23 -8.05 6.84 -2.60
N ARG A 24 -9.34 6.84 -2.28
CA ARG A 24 -9.86 6.23 -1.05
C ARG A 24 -9.84 4.70 -1.07
N ASN A 25 -9.91 4.07 -2.25
CA ASN A 25 -9.83 2.61 -2.41
C ASN A 25 -8.40 2.11 -2.60
N TYR A 26 -7.52 2.92 -3.19
CA TYR A 26 -6.07 2.67 -3.32
C TYR A 26 -5.33 2.93 -2.00
N LYS A 27 -5.91 2.45 -0.90
CA LYS A 27 -5.22 2.32 0.38
C LYS A 27 -4.25 1.13 0.31
N THR A 28 -3.18 1.32 -0.45
CA THR A 28 -2.03 0.43 -0.43
C THR A 28 -1.11 0.86 0.72
N GLY A 29 -0.69 -0.10 1.53
CA GLY A 29 0.40 0.04 2.51
C GLY A 29 1.68 -0.52 1.93
N TYR A 30 2.81 0.10 2.25
CA TYR A 30 4.13 -0.42 1.90
C TYR A 30 4.87 -0.80 3.18
N GLY A 31 5.56 -1.93 3.12
CA GLY A 31 6.43 -2.40 4.18
C GLY A 31 7.66 -3.08 3.58
N ALA A 32 8.59 -3.43 4.45
CA ALA A 32 9.76 -4.21 4.11
C ALA A 32 9.73 -5.54 4.85
N PHE A 33 10.33 -6.58 4.28
CA PHE A 33 10.55 -7.83 4.99
C PHE A 33 12.01 -8.27 4.84
N LYS A 34 12.52 -8.89 5.89
CA LYS A 34 13.85 -9.48 5.94
C LYS A 34 13.74 -10.94 6.35
N ILE A 35 14.56 -11.77 5.74
CA ILE A 35 14.67 -13.20 6.08
C ILE A 35 16.01 -13.38 6.77
N GLU A 36 15.98 -13.92 7.98
CA GLU A 36 17.18 -14.26 8.76
C GLU A 36 17.14 -15.75 9.09
N GLN A 37 18.30 -16.39 9.19
CA GLN A 37 18.35 -17.77 9.70
C GLN A 37 17.99 -17.78 11.17
N MET A 38 17.30 -18.83 11.61
CA MET A 38 16.98 -19.01 13.01
C MET A 38 18.27 -19.42 13.76
N ASP A 39 18.62 -18.68 14.81
CA ASP A 39 19.81 -18.96 15.63
C ASP A 39 19.62 -20.19 16.54
N ASP A 40 18.40 -20.73 16.60
CA ASP A 40 18.04 -21.86 17.45
C ASP A 40 18.49 -23.20 16.82
N PRO A 41 19.31 -24.00 17.52
CA PRO A 41 19.85 -25.25 16.99
C PRO A 41 18.79 -26.30 16.65
N ASP A 42 17.60 -26.23 17.24
CA ASP A 42 16.48 -27.14 16.95
C ASP A 42 15.70 -26.73 15.68
N TYR A 43 15.92 -25.51 15.18
CA TYR A 43 15.20 -24.93 14.04
C TYR A 43 16.14 -24.49 12.91
N LYS A 44 17.27 -25.17 12.72
CA LYS A 44 18.28 -24.83 11.68
C LYS A 44 17.75 -24.83 10.25
N ASP A 45 16.67 -25.57 9.97
CA ASP A 45 16.03 -25.60 8.65
C ASP A 45 14.95 -24.52 8.48
N PHE A 46 14.73 -23.70 9.51
CA PHE A 46 13.71 -22.66 9.50
C PHE A 46 14.34 -21.28 9.32
N TYR A 47 13.60 -20.42 8.63
CA TYR A 47 13.94 -19.02 8.44
C TYR A 47 12.97 -18.14 9.22
N LYS A 48 13.51 -17.13 9.91
CA LYS A 48 12.73 -16.09 10.57
C LYS A 48 12.41 -15.00 9.55
N ILE A 49 11.12 -14.69 9.39
CA ILE A 49 10.65 -13.59 8.56
C ILE A 49 10.33 -12.41 9.48
N CYS A 50 11.15 -11.36 9.39
CA CYS A 50 10.94 -10.10 10.09
C CYS A 50 10.21 -9.13 9.16
N ILE A 51 8.99 -8.74 9.49
CA ILE A 51 8.19 -7.80 8.70
C ILE A 51 8.21 -6.44 9.40
N SER A 52 8.73 -5.43 8.72
CA SER A 52 8.67 -4.04 9.14
C SER A 52 7.60 -3.32 8.33
N VAL A 53 6.54 -2.86 8.99
CA VAL A 53 5.50 -2.07 8.34
C VAL A 53 5.45 -0.69 8.98
N SER A 54 5.34 0.36 8.15
CA SER A 54 5.32 1.74 8.64
C SER A 54 4.20 1.93 9.67
N LYS A 55 4.52 2.51 10.84
CA LYS A 55 3.60 2.81 11.96
C LYS A 55 2.55 3.88 11.62
N SER A 56 2.17 4.02 10.35
CA SER A 56 1.04 4.86 9.98
C SER A 56 -0.22 4.29 10.66
N PRO A 57 -1.06 5.10 11.29
CA PRO A 57 -2.21 4.66 12.11
C PRO A 57 -3.31 3.92 11.32
N LYS A 58 -3.07 3.60 10.05
CA LYS A 58 -4.06 3.10 9.09
C LYS A 58 -3.64 1.80 8.42
N LEU A 59 -2.81 0.98 9.07
CA LEU A 59 -2.42 -0.34 8.57
C LEU A 59 -3.62 -1.29 8.41
N LEU A 60 -4.51 -1.31 9.42
CA LEU A 60 -5.77 -2.06 9.40
C LEU A 60 -6.78 -1.49 8.40
N ASP A 61 -6.63 -0.21 8.03
CA ASP A 61 -7.45 0.46 7.03
C ASP A 61 -6.96 0.21 5.59
N LYS A 62 -5.82 -0.48 5.40
CA LYS A 62 -5.29 -0.79 4.07
C LYS A 62 -5.93 -2.07 3.54
N ASN A 63 -6.48 -2.01 2.33
CA ASN A 63 -7.00 -3.19 1.63
C ASN A 63 -5.88 -4.08 1.08
N LYS A 64 -4.68 -3.52 0.88
CA LYS A 64 -3.52 -4.23 0.33
C LYS A 64 -2.23 -3.76 1.00
N ILE A 65 -1.36 -4.69 1.37
CA ILE A 65 0.00 -4.40 1.84
C ILE A 65 0.98 -5.02 0.84
N ILE A 66 1.89 -4.21 0.31
CA ILE A 66 2.99 -4.64 -0.54
C ILE A 66 4.25 -4.65 0.32
N LEU A 67 4.86 -5.84 0.47
CA LEU A 67 6.11 -6.02 1.19
C LEU A 67 7.25 -6.13 0.19
N LEU A 68 8.25 -5.26 0.34
CA LEU A 68 9.46 -5.28 -0.47
C LEU A 68 10.56 -6.00 0.31
N LYS A 69 11.36 -6.82 -0.37
CA LYS A 69 12.51 -7.46 0.27
C LYS A 69 13.53 -6.39 0.62
N ASP A 70 13.87 -6.29 1.90
CA ASP A 70 14.92 -5.40 2.34
C ASP A 70 16.28 -5.98 1.92
N ASN A 71 16.87 -5.38 0.88
CA ASN A 71 18.20 -5.70 0.39
C ASN A 71 19.27 -4.77 0.98
N SER A 72 18.94 -4.00 2.04
CA SER A 72 19.93 -3.11 2.65
C SER A 72 21.15 -3.93 3.10
N PRO A 73 22.37 -3.58 2.66
CA PRO A 73 23.58 -4.21 3.16
C PRO A 73 23.66 -3.99 4.68
N LYS A 74 23.91 -5.07 5.42
CA LYS A 74 24.17 -5.05 6.87
C LYS A 74 25.45 -4.28 7.18
#